data_AF-A0A0A0CUX6-F1
#
_entry.id   AF-A0A0A0CUX6-F1
#
_cell.length_a   1.000
_cell.length_b   1.000
_cell.length_c   1.000
_cell.angle_alpha   90.00
_cell.angle_beta   90.00
_cell.angle_gamma   90.00
#
_symmetry.space_group_name_H-M   'P 1'
#
loop_
_entity.id
_entity.type
_entity.pdbx_description
1 polymer ?
#
loop_
_entity_poly.entity_id
_entity_poly.type
_entity_poly.pdbx_seq_one_letter_code
_entity_poly.pdbx_strand_id
1 'polypeptide(L)'
;MLITDTVTLVGDRRTTQDGYLVAAARISRTGIQTYSGAEMGRTGLSSVRVWRPEEEVFAADALASMAHRPVTIDHPAEAVTSANWKAFSVGQVGGEVARDGDYVRVPLVLMDRAAIDAVTAGKRQLSVGYTAEIDWTPGTTPAGEPYDAVQRRIRANHLAVVDAA
;
A
#
# COMPACT_ATOMS: atom_id res chain seq x y z
N MET A 1 -6.94 -8.54 -9.92
CA MET A 1 -7.74 -7.58 -9.13
C MET A 1 -6.76 -6.72 -8.35
N LEU A 2 -6.83 -5.39 -8.49
CA LEU A 2 -5.98 -4.44 -7.78
C LEU A 2 -6.79 -3.89 -6.61
N ILE A 3 -6.32 -4.10 -5.38
CA ILE A 3 -6.93 -3.60 -4.14
C ILE A 3 -5.95 -2.59 -3.52
N THR A 4 -6.46 -1.51 -2.95
CA THR A 4 -5.70 -0.34 -2.49
C THR A 4 -6.04 0.00 -1.04
N ASP A 5 -5.04 0.19 -0.16
CA ASP A 5 -5.24 0.48 1.27
C ASP A 5 -4.45 1.73 1.66
N THR A 6 -5.03 2.64 2.44
CA THR A 6 -4.45 3.96 2.68
C THR A 6 -3.89 4.15 4.09
N VAL A 7 -2.67 4.68 4.19
CA VAL A 7 -2.01 5.05 5.45
C VAL A 7 -1.40 6.46 5.34
N THR A 8 -1.43 7.24 6.41
CA THR A 8 -0.78 8.56 6.46
C THR A 8 0.74 8.40 6.48
N LEU A 9 1.47 9.25 5.74
CA LEU A 9 2.91 9.40 5.91
C LEU A 9 3.26 9.82 7.35
N VAL A 10 3.82 8.89 8.12
CA VAL A 10 4.30 9.12 9.50
C VAL A 10 5.82 8.94 9.52
N GLY A 11 6.57 10.03 9.71
CA GLY A 11 8.02 9.97 9.88
C GLY A 11 8.75 11.30 9.58
N ASP A 12 10.01 11.37 9.99
CA ASP A 12 10.92 12.45 9.64
C ASP A 12 11.14 12.48 8.13
N ARG A 13 10.73 13.58 7.50
CA ARG A 13 11.03 13.86 6.10
C ARG A 13 12.35 14.63 6.02
N ARG A 14 13.19 14.30 5.05
CA ARG A 14 14.37 15.10 4.74
C ARG A 14 14.52 15.28 3.24
N THR A 15 15.07 16.41 2.85
CA THR A 15 15.46 16.67 1.47
C THR A 15 16.97 16.42 1.32
N THR A 16 17.39 15.71 0.27
CA THR A 16 18.81 15.55 -0.07
C THR A 16 19.38 16.85 -0.65
N GLN A 17 20.70 16.95 -0.80
CA GLN A 17 21.32 18.09 -1.49
C GLN A 17 20.88 18.17 -2.97
N ASP A 18 20.57 17.02 -3.58
CA ASP A 18 20.06 16.92 -4.96
C ASP A 18 18.55 17.21 -5.09
N GLY A 19 17.88 17.52 -3.98
CA GLY A 19 16.45 17.88 -3.96
C GLY A 19 15.48 16.71 -3.83
N TYR A 20 15.93 15.47 -3.59
CA TYR A 20 15.05 14.32 -3.39
C TYR A 20 14.41 14.32 -2.01
N LEU A 21 13.16 13.89 -1.92
CA LEU A 21 12.45 13.74 -0.64
C LEU A 21 12.61 12.31 -0.14
N VAL A 22 13.20 12.15 1.03
CA VAL A 22 13.36 10.86 1.72
C VAL A 22 12.44 10.83 2.93
N ALA A 23 11.74 9.71 3.12
CA ALA A 23 10.85 9.48 4.25
C ALA A 23 10.85 8.01 4.67
N ALA A 24 10.31 7.72 5.84
CA ALA A 24 9.82 6.39 6.21
C ALA A 24 8.32 6.45 6.38
N ALA A 25 7.62 5.37 6.06
CA ALA A 25 6.18 5.32 6.21
C ALA A 25 5.67 3.91 6.52
N ARG A 26 4.52 3.86 7.17
CA ARG A 26 3.71 2.65 7.32
C ARG A 26 2.89 2.48 6.06
N ILE A 27 2.95 1.33 5.41
CA ILE A 27 2.38 1.11 4.07
C ILE A 27 1.37 -0.04 4.00
N SER A 28 1.25 -0.82 5.08
CA SER A 28 0.40 -2.00 5.17
C SER A 28 0.11 -2.24 6.64
N ARG A 29 -1.04 -2.84 6.97
CA ARG A 29 -1.39 -3.21 8.34
C ARG A 29 -2.25 -4.46 8.43
N THR A 30 -2.26 -5.08 9.60
CA THR A 30 -3.19 -6.15 9.98
C THR A 30 -4.58 -5.58 10.30
N GLY A 31 -5.54 -6.47 10.53
CA GLY A 31 -6.90 -6.10 10.96
C GLY A 31 -7.90 -6.13 9.82
N ILE A 32 -9.06 -5.48 10.00
CA ILE A 32 -10.11 -5.40 8.98
C ILE A 32 -9.95 -4.11 8.16
N GLN A 33 -9.98 -4.26 6.84
CA GLN A 33 -10.04 -3.18 5.87
C GLN A 33 -11.38 -3.24 5.15
N THR A 34 -11.95 -2.07 4.90
CA THR A 34 -13.23 -1.97 4.20
C THR A 34 -12.97 -1.48 2.79
N TYR A 35 -13.34 -2.30 1.81
CA TYR A 35 -13.29 -1.95 0.39
C TYR A 35 -14.71 -1.83 -0.14
N SER A 36 -14.91 -1.04 -1.19
CA SER A 36 -16.17 -1.08 -1.93
C SER A 36 -16.36 -2.42 -2.61
N GLY A 37 -17.61 -2.82 -2.85
CA GLY A 37 -17.86 -4.03 -3.64
C GLY A 37 -17.29 -3.91 -5.05
N ALA A 38 -17.27 -2.70 -5.65
CA ALA A 38 -16.69 -2.47 -6.96
C ALA A 38 -15.18 -2.79 -7.01
N GLU A 39 -14.39 -2.32 -6.04
CA GLU A 39 -12.97 -2.66 -5.91
C GLU A 39 -12.72 -4.17 -5.78
N MET A 40 -13.67 -4.87 -5.15
CA MET A 40 -13.58 -6.32 -4.92
C MET A 40 -14.23 -7.17 -6.03
N GLY A 41 -14.65 -6.56 -7.15
CA GLY A 41 -15.35 -7.26 -8.23
C GLY A 41 -16.73 -7.81 -7.84
N ARG A 42 -17.33 -7.27 -6.77
CA ARG A 42 -18.64 -7.58 -6.21
C ARG A 42 -19.54 -6.34 -6.29
N THR A 43 -19.85 -5.87 -7.49
CA THR A 43 -20.64 -4.64 -7.72
C THR A 43 -22.04 -4.63 -7.07
N GLY A 44 -22.56 -5.80 -6.67
CA GLY A 44 -23.81 -5.91 -5.89
C GLY A 44 -23.67 -5.60 -4.39
N LEU A 45 -22.45 -5.38 -3.88
CA LEU A 45 -22.18 -5.02 -2.49
C LEU A 45 -21.73 -3.55 -2.42
N SER A 46 -22.22 -2.80 -1.43
CA SER A 46 -21.72 -1.45 -1.16
C SER A 46 -20.30 -1.47 -0.62
N SER A 47 -20.02 -2.43 0.28
CA SER A 47 -18.72 -2.60 0.91
C SER A 47 -18.48 -4.06 1.30
N VAL A 48 -17.22 -4.39 1.52
CA VAL A 48 -16.71 -5.70 1.94
C VAL A 48 -15.67 -5.49 3.03
N ARG A 49 -15.85 -6.13 4.18
CA ARG A 49 -14.87 -6.16 5.27
C ARG A 49 -13.91 -7.32 5.03
N VAL A 50 -12.68 -7.00 4.70
CA VAL A 50 -11.63 -7.96 4.41
C VAL A 50 -10.67 -8.00 5.58
N TRP A 51 -10.52 -9.16 6.19
CA TRP A 51 -9.56 -9.40 7.25
C TRP A 51 -8.18 -9.70 6.67
N ARG A 52 -7.16 -9.01 7.19
CA ARG A 52 -5.74 -9.22 6.94
C ARG A 52 -5.10 -9.73 8.22
N PRO A 53 -4.96 -11.05 8.38
CA PRO A 53 -4.39 -11.61 9.59
C PRO A 53 -2.86 -11.39 9.62
N GLU A 54 -2.27 -11.48 10.81
CA GLU A 54 -0.83 -11.25 10.98
C GLU A 54 0.01 -12.17 10.10
N GLU A 55 -0.38 -13.44 10.00
CA GLU A 55 0.35 -14.45 9.24
C GLU A 55 0.38 -14.18 7.73
N GLU A 56 -0.49 -13.32 7.21
CA GLU A 56 -0.51 -12.92 5.79
C GLU A 56 0.23 -11.60 5.56
N VAL A 57 0.04 -10.63 6.45
CA VAL A 57 0.70 -9.30 6.31
C VAL A 57 2.19 -9.39 6.58
N PHE A 58 2.59 -10.21 7.55
CA PHE A 58 3.98 -10.40 7.95
C PHE A 58 4.60 -11.68 7.39
N ALA A 59 3.91 -12.35 6.47
CA ALA A 59 4.50 -13.47 5.74
C ALA A 59 5.83 -13.03 5.07
N ALA A 60 6.83 -13.89 5.10
CA ALA A 60 8.17 -13.56 4.59
C ALA A 60 8.14 -13.14 3.11
N ASP A 61 7.28 -13.78 2.32
CA ASP A 61 7.05 -13.49 0.91
C ASP A 61 6.30 -12.17 0.68
N ALA A 62 5.34 -11.81 1.55
CA ALA A 62 4.66 -10.53 1.54
C ALA A 62 5.65 -9.39 1.84
N LEU A 63 6.44 -9.51 2.92
CA LEU A 63 7.45 -8.52 3.28
C LEU A 63 8.51 -8.36 2.18
N ALA A 64 9.02 -9.48 1.64
CA ALA A 64 9.98 -9.45 0.54
C ALA A 64 9.42 -8.76 -0.71
N SER A 65 8.12 -8.92 -1.00
CA SER A 65 7.49 -8.27 -2.15
C SER A 65 7.38 -6.75 -2.03
N MET A 66 7.41 -6.20 -0.82
CA MET A 66 7.28 -4.75 -0.57
C MET A 66 8.59 -3.98 -0.80
N ALA A 67 9.73 -4.67 -0.79
CA ALA A 67 11.03 -4.05 -1.03
C ALA A 67 11.18 -3.62 -2.50
N HIS A 68 11.87 -2.50 -2.71
CA HIS A 68 12.26 -2.01 -4.04
C HIS A 68 11.09 -1.77 -5.01
N ARG A 69 9.88 -1.55 -4.49
CA ARG A 69 8.72 -1.22 -5.32
C ARG A 69 8.80 0.23 -5.81
N PRO A 70 8.35 0.52 -7.04
CA PRO A 70 8.21 1.89 -7.51
C PRO A 70 7.21 2.66 -6.64
N VAL A 71 7.47 3.95 -6.47
CA VAL A 71 6.50 4.89 -5.93
C VAL A 71 5.83 5.61 -7.10
N THR A 72 4.51 5.75 -7.07
CA THR A 72 3.71 6.42 -8.10
C THR A 72 2.97 7.62 -7.51
N ILE A 73 2.56 8.57 -8.35
CA ILE A 73 1.51 9.53 -8.00
C ILE A 73 0.19 8.95 -8.47
N ASP A 74 -0.74 8.80 -7.53
CA ASP A 74 -1.99 8.07 -7.69
C ASP A 74 -1.79 6.61 -8.12
N HIS A 75 -2.90 5.86 -8.20
CA HIS A 75 -2.88 4.50 -8.71
C HIS A 75 -2.88 4.51 -10.24
N PRO A 76 -1.91 3.88 -10.90
CA PRO A 76 -2.01 3.58 -12.32
C PRO A 76 -3.21 2.65 -12.58
N ALA A 77 -3.85 2.79 -13.74
CA ALA A 77 -4.97 1.93 -14.14
C ALA A 77 -4.55 0.47 -14.42
N GLU A 78 -3.25 0.21 -14.49
CA GLU A 78 -2.65 -1.10 -14.73
C GLU A 78 -1.51 -1.36 -13.73
N ALA A 79 -1.07 -2.62 -13.64
CA ALA A 79 0.09 -2.95 -12.81
C ALA A 79 1.36 -2.28 -13.37
N VAL A 80 2.23 -1.83 -12.46
CA VAL A 80 3.56 -1.35 -12.85
C VAL A 80 4.45 -2.55 -13.13
N THR A 81 5.03 -2.57 -14.32
CA THR A 81 5.89 -3.61 -14.88
C THR A 81 7.17 -2.98 -15.45
N SER A 82 8.14 -3.79 -15.87
CA SER A 82 9.33 -3.27 -16.54
C SER A 82 9.02 -2.52 -17.86
N ALA A 83 7.88 -2.79 -18.48
CA ALA A 83 7.47 -2.15 -19.73
C ALA A 83 6.94 -0.72 -19.52
N ASN A 84 6.35 -0.42 -18.36
CA ASN A 84 5.72 0.88 -18.07
C ASN A 84 6.30 1.60 -16.84
N TRP A 85 7.27 1.01 -16.13
CA TRP A 85 7.88 1.56 -14.92
C TRP A 85 8.31 3.03 -15.08
N LYS A 86 8.99 3.36 -16.17
CA LYS A 86 9.48 4.72 -16.44
C LYS A 86 8.36 5.74 -16.56
N ALA A 87 7.17 5.33 -16.99
CA ALA A 87 6.02 6.23 -17.17
C ALA A 87 5.34 6.57 -15.84
N PHE A 88 5.36 5.65 -14.87
CA PHE A 88 4.61 5.81 -13.61
C PHE A 88 5.49 6.13 -12.40
N SER A 89 6.75 5.73 -12.42
CA SER A 89 7.63 5.81 -11.26
C SER A 89 8.11 7.24 -11.02
N VAL A 90 7.83 7.76 -9.83
CA VAL A 90 8.31 9.06 -9.31
C VAL A 90 9.35 8.89 -8.20
N GLY A 91 9.59 7.65 -7.79
CA GLY A 91 10.43 7.32 -6.65
C GLY A 91 10.51 5.81 -6.42
N GLN A 92 11.05 5.41 -5.27
CA GLN A 92 11.25 4.00 -4.93
C GLN A 92 11.18 3.76 -3.42
N VAL A 93 10.63 2.59 -3.06
CA VAL A 93 10.68 2.01 -1.71
C VAL A 93 12.06 1.36 -1.48
N GLY A 94 12.70 1.63 -0.34
CA GLY A 94 13.99 1.02 0.01
C GLY A 94 13.88 -0.47 0.38
N GLY A 95 15.03 -1.08 0.70
CA GLY A 95 15.11 -2.51 1.02
C GLY A 95 14.78 -2.88 2.47
N GLU A 96 14.81 -1.90 3.39
CA GLU A 96 14.57 -2.14 4.82
C GLU A 96 13.07 -2.21 5.11
N VAL A 97 12.47 -3.38 4.90
CA VAL A 97 11.07 -3.66 5.26
C VAL A 97 11.02 -4.19 6.69
N ALA A 98 10.34 -3.48 7.58
CA ALA A 98 10.29 -3.82 9.00
C ALA A 98 8.86 -3.87 9.54
N ARG A 99 8.60 -4.75 10.50
CA ARG A 99 7.38 -4.70 11.33
C ARG A 99 7.47 -3.53 12.31
N ASP A 100 6.36 -2.81 12.46
CA ASP A 100 6.17 -1.71 13.40
C ASP A 100 4.77 -1.85 14.04
N GLY A 101 4.71 -2.62 15.12
CA GLY A 101 3.43 -3.03 15.72
C GLY A 101 2.59 -3.83 14.72
N ASP A 102 1.41 -3.32 14.41
CA ASP A 102 0.46 -3.88 13.44
C ASP A 102 0.76 -3.48 11.99
N TYR A 103 1.77 -2.65 11.78
CA TYR A 103 2.10 -2.08 10.48
C TYR A 103 3.38 -2.67 9.89
N VAL A 104 3.48 -2.61 8.56
CA VAL A 104 4.75 -2.73 7.84
C VAL A 104 5.26 -1.32 7.54
N ARG A 105 6.48 -1.03 8.00
CA ARG A 105 7.19 0.22 7.77
C ARG A 105 8.27 0.02 6.71
N VAL A 106 8.38 0.96 5.78
CA VAL A 106 9.44 0.99 4.77
C VAL A 106 10.03 2.41 4.63
N PRO A 107 11.33 2.55 4.32
CA PRO A 107 11.87 3.78 3.80
C PRO A 107 11.43 3.96 2.34
N LEU A 108 11.31 5.21 1.89
CA LEU A 108 11.06 5.57 0.50
C LEU A 108 11.75 6.87 0.13
N VAL A 109 11.98 7.05 -1.17
CA VAL A 109 12.50 8.28 -1.75
C VAL A 109 11.64 8.68 -2.95
N LEU A 110 11.24 9.94 -3.01
CA LEU A 110 10.72 10.59 -4.21
C LEU A 110 11.85 11.36 -4.88
N MET A 111 11.99 11.15 -6.18
CA MET A 111 13.03 11.77 -6.99
C MET A 111 12.46 12.74 -8.04
N ASP A 112 11.19 12.57 -8.41
CA ASP A 112 10.51 13.46 -9.34
C ASP A 112 10.05 14.77 -8.67
N ARG A 113 10.34 15.91 -9.32
CA ARG A 113 10.05 17.23 -8.77
C ARG A 113 8.56 17.50 -8.62
N ALA A 114 7.74 17.12 -9.61
CA ALA A 114 6.30 17.37 -9.57
C ALA A 114 5.62 16.55 -8.46
N ALA A 115 6.07 15.30 -8.26
CA ALA A 115 5.61 14.47 -7.15
C ALA A 115 5.98 15.08 -5.79
N ILE A 116 7.20 15.57 -5.62
CA ILE A 116 7.64 16.23 -4.38
C ILE A 116 6.83 17.50 -4.11
N ASP A 117 6.56 18.31 -5.14
CA ASP A 117 5.74 19.51 -5.01
C ASP A 117 4.30 19.14 -4.60
N ALA A 118 3.71 18.09 -5.19
CA ALA A 118 2.38 17.60 -4.81
C ALA A 118 2.32 17.12 -3.35
N VAL A 119 3.34 16.40 -2.89
CA VAL A 119 3.44 15.97 -1.48
C VAL A 119 3.57 17.17 -0.55
N THR A 120 4.40 18.14 -0.93
CA THR A 120 4.61 19.37 -0.16
C THR A 120 3.34 20.22 -0.11
N ALA A 121 2.53 20.19 -1.17
CA ALA A 121 1.24 20.87 -1.26
C ALA A 121 0.10 20.17 -0.46
N GLY A 122 0.32 18.94 0.03
CA GLY A 122 -0.61 18.28 0.95
C GLY A 122 -1.00 16.85 0.57
N LYS A 123 -0.57 16.32 -0.58
CA LYS A 123 -0.79 14.93 -0.97
C LYS A 123 0.04 14.00 -0.07
N ARG A 124 -0.57 13.41 0.95
CA ARG A 124 0.17 12.79 2.08
C ARG A 124 -0.28 11.40 2.47
N GLN A 125 -1.23 10.83 1.75
CA GLN A 125 -1.68 9.47 1.97
C GLN A 125 -0.92 8.52 1.05
N LEU A 126 -0.66 7.33 1.54
CA LEU A 126 0.04 6.28 0.84
C LEU A 126 -0.87 5.10 0.67
N SER A 127 -0.93 4.55 -0.54
CA SER A 127 -1.67 3.34 -0.80
C SER A 127 -0.91 2.35 -1.65
N VAL A 128 -0.83 1.11 -1.20
CA VAL A 128 -0.11 0.07 -1.94
C VAL A 128 -1.06 -0.62 -2.90
N GLY A 129 -0.65 -0.73 -4.16
CA GLY A 129 -1.31 -1.60 -5.13
C GLY A 129 -0.81 -3.02 -4.96
N TYR A 130 -1.70 -3.96 -4.64
CA TYR A 130 -1.36 -5.38 -4.44
C TYR A 130 -2.00 -6.29 -5.47
N THR A 131 -1.38 -7.45 -5.67
CA THR A 131 -2.12 -8.68 -5.99
C THR A 131 -2.31 -9.49 -4.71
N ALA A 132 -3.48 -10.06 -4.54
CA ALA A 132 -3.80 -10.97 -3.45
C ALA A 132 -4.88 -11.96 -3.90
N GLU A 133 -4.99 -13.06 -3.19
CA GLU A 133 -6.13 -13.96 -3.27
C GLU A 133 -7.16 -13.58 -2.21
N ILE A 134 -8.44 -13.64 -2.56
CA ILE A 134 -9.53 -13.35 -1.63
C ILE A 134 -10.26 -14.64 -1.32
N ASP A 135 -10.15 -15.08 -0.07
CA ASP A 135 -10.96 -16.15 0.50
C ASP A 135 -12.27 -15.55 0.99
N TRP A 136 -13.37 -15.87 0.31
CA TRP A 136 -14.70 -15.33 0.61
C TRP A 136 -15.42 -16.05 1.77
N THR A 137 -14.69 -16.85 2.55
CA THR A 137 -15.24 -17.49 3.75
C THR A 137 -15.38 -16.45 4.86
N PRO A 138 -16.61 -16.12 5.32
CA PRO A 138 -16.81 -15.16 6.40
C PRO A 138 -16.42 -15.77 7.75
N GLY A 139 -16.13 -14.91 8.72
CA GLY A 139 -15.74 -15.35 10.05
C GLY A 139 -15.64 -14.21 11.04
N THR A 140 -14.94 -14.48 12.14
CA THR A 140 -14.72 -13.53 13.24
C THR A 140 -13.24 -13.49 13.57
N THR A 141 -12.68 -12.30 13.78
CA THR A 141 -11.30 -12.13 14.24
C THR A 141 -11.14 -12.69 15.66
N PRO A 142 -9.91 -12.94 16.13
CA PRO A 142 -9.67 -13.28 17.54
C PRO A 142 -10.21 -12.25 18.54
N ALA A 143 -10.35 -10.99 18.12
CA ALA A 143 -10.91 -9.90 18.92
C ALA A 143 -12.45 -9.84 18.89
N GLY A 144 -13.12 -10.75 18.17
CA GLY A 144 -14.58 -10.82 18.10
C GLY A 144 -15.20 -9.99 16.97
N GLU A 145 -14.41 -9.43 16.05
CA GLU A 145 -14.92 -8.59 14.97
C GLU A 145 -15.32 -9.44 13.74
N PRO A 146 -16.55 -9.33 13.22
CA PRO A 146 -16.95 -10.07 12.03
C PRO A 146 -16.32 -9.53 10.75
N TYR A 147 -15.92 -10.42 9.85
CA TYR A 147 -15.41 -10.11 8.51
C TYR A 147 -16.12 -10.94 7.43
N ASP A 148 -16.08 -10.44 6.19
CA ASP A 148 -16.76 -11.04 5.05
C ASP A 148 -15.82 -11.89 4.18
N ALA A 149 -14.53 -11.57 4.19
CA ALA A 149 -13.49 -12.29 3.45
C ALA A 149 -12.12 -12.14 4.11
N VAL A 150 -11.15 -12.96 3.69
CA VAL A 150 -9.75 -12.90 4.13
C VAL A 150 -8.85 -12.62 2.94
N GLN A 151 -7.92 -11.68 3.10
CA GLN A 151 -6.88 -11.41 2.11
C GLN A 151 -5.70 -12.34 2.34
N ARG A 152 -5.35 -13.12 1.31
CA ARG A 152 -4.31 -14.16 1.32
C ARG A 152 -3.23 -13.86 0.28
N ARG A 153 -2.01 -14.35 0.51
CA ARG A 153 -0.89 -14.33 -0.46
C ARG A 153 -0.61 -12.92 -0.99
N ILE A 154 -0.48 -11.96 -0.08
CA ILE A 154 -0.26 -10.55 -0.40
C ILE A 154 1.06 -10.38 -1.17
N ARG A 155 1.02 -9.68 -2.30
CA ARG A 155 2.20 -9.26 -3.07
C ARG A 155 2.08 -7.82 -3.52
N ALA A 156 3.01 -6.97 -3.12
CA ALA A 156 3.01 -5.56 -3.52
C ALA A 156 3.52 -5.38 -4.95
N ASN A 157 2.90 -4.44 -5.69
CA ASN A 157 3.31 -4.05 -7.03
C ASN A 157 3.94 -2.65 -7.04
N HIS A 158 3.28 -1.67 -6.42
CA HIS A 158 3.73 -0.27 -6.32
C HIS A 158 3.19 0.38 -5.04
N LEU A 159 3.83 1.47 -4.62
CA LEU A 159 3.34 2.34 -3.55
C LEU A 159 2.85 3.66 -4.16
N ALA A 160 1.56 3.90 -4.18
CA ALA A 160 0.98 5.15 -4.67
C ALA A 160 0.96 6.19 -3.55
N VAL A 161 1.30 7.43 -3.89
CA VAL A 161 0.95 8.60 -3.09
C VAL A 161 -0.40 9.09 -3.59
N VAL A 162 -1.40 9.12 -2.72
CA VAL A 162 -2.79 9.48 -3.05
C VAL A 162 -3.25 10.70 -2.25
N ASP A 163 -4.36 11.30 -2.68
CA ASP A 163 -4.94 12.45 -1.97
C ASP A 163 -5.32 12.08 -0.55
N ALA A 164 -5.26 13.07 0.35
CA ALA A 164 -5.77 12.89 1.69
C ALA A 164 -7.31 12.77 1.63
N ALA A 165 -7.84 11.65 2.13
CA ALA A 165 -9.26 11.49 2.43
C ALA A 165 -9.80 12.58 3.38
#